data_AF-A0A378MY53-F1
#
_entry.id   AF-A0A378MY53-F1
#
_cell.length_a   1.000
_cell.length_b   1.000
_cell.length_c   1.000
_cell.angle_alpha   90.00
_cell.angle_beta   90.00
_cell.angle_gamma   90.00
#
_symmetry.space_group_name_H-M   'P 1'
#
loop_
_entity.id
_entity.type
_entity.pdbx_description
1 polymer ?
#
loop_
_entity_poly.entity_id
_entity_poly.type
_entity_poly.pdbx_seq_one_letter_code
_entity_poly.pdbx_strand_id
1 'polypeptide(L)'
;MHQFEKVEMVQIVAPEKSMEALEELTGHAEKVLQLLGLPYRKVLLCTGDMGFGAAKTYDLEVWLPAQNTYREISSCSNMWDFQARRMSARCKAKGDKKTRLVHTLNGSGLAVGRTLVAVLENYQNADGSITVPEVLRPYMGGLEVITA
;
A
#
# COMPACT_ATOMS: atom_id res chain seq x y z
N MET A 1 10.42 5.90 -14.41
CA MET A 1 10.05 7.28 -14.00
C MET A 1 10.99 7.70 -12.87
N HIS A 2 11.56 8.90 -12.91
CA HIS A 2 12.37 9.41 -11.79
C HIS A 2 11.52 10.06 -10.67
N GLN A 3 10.30 10.50 -11.00
CA GLN A 3 9.33 11.07 -10.07
C GLN A 3 7.99 10.36 -10.23
N PHE A 4 7.31 10.10 -9.12
CA PHE A 4 5.96 9.56 -9.07
C PHE A 4 5.28 9.98 -7.76
N GLU A 5 3.96 9.95 -7.75
CA GLU A 5 3.14 10.29 -6.58
C GLU A 5 2.74 9.03 -5.79
N LYS A 6 2.63 9.17 -4.47
CA LYS A 6 2.26 8.10 -3.57
C LYS A 6 1.50 8.67 -2.37
N VAL A 7 0.40 8.02 -2.01
CA VAL A 7 -0.24 8.20 -0.70
C VAL A 7 0.35 7.17 0.24
N GLU A 8 1.10 7.63 1.25
CA GLU A 8 1.80 6.76 2.20
C GLU A 8 1.05 6.64 3.51
N MET A 9 0.94 5.41 4.02
CA MET A 9 0.48 5.13 5.37
C MET A 9 1.68 4.88 6.27
N VAL A 10 1.71 5.52 7.43
CA VAL A 10 2.71 5.29 8.48
C VAL A 10 1.99 5.07 9.80
N GLN A 11 2.35 4.01 10.52
CA GLN A 11 1.84 3.76 11.87
C GLN A 11 3.00 3.68 12.87
N ILE A 12 2.80 4.31 14.03
CA ILE A 12 3.71 4.23 15.18
C ILE A 12 2.92 3.59 16.32
N VAL A 13 3.31 2.37 16.70
CA VAL A 13 2.50 1.52 17.58
C VAL A 13 3.31 0.98 18.75
N ALA A 14 2.59 0.54 19.78
CA ALA A 14 3.20 -0.25 20.84
C ALA A 14 3.75 -1.58 20.27
N PRO A 15 4.91 -2.07 20.74
CA PRO A 15 5.54 -3.30 20.22
C PRO A 15 4.59 -4.49 20.06
N GLU A 16 3.78 -4.75 21.08
CA GLU A 16 2.80 -5.84 21.17
C GLU A 16 1.66 -5.75 20.14
N LYS A 17 1.46 -4.58 19.52
CA LYS A 17 0.43 -4.35 18.50
C LYS A 17 0.94 -4.37 17.08
N SER A 18 2.27 -4.45 16.88
CA SER A 18 2.87 -4.24 15.56
C SER A 18 2.51 -5.28 14.50
N MET A 19 2.31 -6.54 14.86
CA MET A 19 1.90 -7.56 13.87
C MET A 19 0.41 -7.44 13.49
N GLU A 20 -0.45 -7.09 14.45
CA GLU A 20 -1.86 -6.77 14.20
C GLU A 20 -1.98 -5.54 13.29
N ALA A 21 -1.19 -4.50 13.60
CA ALA A 21 -1.08 -3.28 12.79
C ALA A 21 -0.62 -3.56 11.34
N LEU A 22 0.25 -4.56 11.11
CA LEU A 22 0.68 -4.91 9.75
C LEU A 22 -0.47 -5.48 8.92
N GLU A 23 -1.27 -6.36 9.52
CA GLU A 23 -2.43 -6.95 8.84
C GLU A 23 -3.51 -5.88 8.56
N GLU A 24 -3.76 -4.99 9.52
CA GLU A 24 -4.65 -3.83 9.33
C GLU A 24 -4.17 -2.89 8.22
N LEU A 25 -2.90 -2.48 8.26
CA LEU A 25 -2.30 -1.57 7.29
C LEU A 25 -2.29 -2.17 5.87
N THR A 26 -2.04 -3.48 5.76
CA THR A 26 -2.14 -4.18 4.47
C THR A 26 -3.60 -4.22 4.00
N GLY A 27 -4.54 -4.49 4.90
CA GLY A 27 -5.98 -4.45 4.61
C GLY A 27 -6.47 -3.07 4.13
N HIS A 28 -5.92 -1.98 4.66
CA HIS A 28 -6.22 -0.63 4.16
C HIS A 28 -5.78 -0.44 2.70
N ALA A 29 -4.59 -0.93 2.32
CA ALA A 29 -4.12 -0.88 0.94
C ALA A 29 -4.96 -1.79 0.02
N GLU A 30 -5.29 -3.01 0.48
CA GLU A 30 -6.18 -3.93 -0.23
C GLU A 30 -7.57 -3.29 -0.47
N LYS A 31 -8.08 -2.53 0.50
CA LYS A 31 -9.39 -1.88 0.38
C LYS A 31 -9.44 -0.87 -0.76
N VAL A 32 -8.36 -0.14 -1.03
CA VAL A 32 -8.28 0.78 -2.17
C VAL A 32 -8.42 0.02 -3.49
N LEU A 33 -7.70 -1.11 -3.66
CA LEU A 33 -7.80 -1.95 -4.85
C LEU A 33 -9.20 -2.55 -5.03
N GLN A 34 -9.80 -3.03 -3.93
CA GLN A 34 -11.14 -3.61 -3.94
C GLN A 34 -12.21 -2.59 -4.34
N LEU A 35 -12.14 -1.36 -3.80
CA LEU A 35 -13.06 -0.28 -4.16
C LEU A 35 -12.88 0.14 -5.63
N LEU A 36 -11.65 0.15 -6.11
CA LEU A 36 -11.33 0.41 -7.52
C LEU A 36 -11.64 -0.75 -8.46
N GLY A 37 -12.11 -1.90 -7.96
CA GLY A 37 -12.40 -3.07 -8.78
C GLY A 37 -11.18 -3.70 -9.48
N LEU A 38 -9.96 -3.45 -8.98
CA LEU A 38 -8.74 -3.93 -9.59
C LEU A 38 -8.37 -5.33 -9.07
N PRO A 39 -8.23 -6.36 -9.94
CA PRO A 39 -7.79 -7.69 -9.51
C PRO A 39 -6.35 -7.64 -9.00
N TYR A 40 -6.09 -8.29 -7.87
CA TYR A 40 -4.76 -8.31 -7.26
C TYR A 40 -4.49 -9.62 -6.52
N ARG A 41 -3.23 -9.83 -6.14
CA ARG A 41 -2.81 -10.86 -5.19
C ARG A 41 -1.97 -10.24 -4.07
N LYS A 42 -2.00 -10.87 -2.90
CA LYS A 42 -1.12 -10.55 -1.77
C LYS A 42 0.01 -11.56 -1.68
N VAL A 43 1.24 -11.09 -1.59
CA VAL A 43 2.45 -11.91 -1.53
C VAL A 43 3.20 -11.60 -0.25
N LEU A 44 3.57 -12.63 0.51
CA LEU A 44 4.53 -12.50 1.61
C LEU A 44 5.93 -12.62 1.02
N LEU A 45 6.75 -11.57 1.17
CA LEU A 45 8.10 -11.57 0.62
C LEU A 45 8.99 -12.58 1.35
N CYS A 46 9.86 -13.26 0.59
CA CYS A 46 10.86 -14.15 1.14
C CYS A 46 12.06 -13.35 1.70
N THR A 47 12.91 -14.01 2.48
CA THR A 47 14.06 -13.34 3.14
C THR A 47 15.03 -12.66 2.17
N GLY A 48 15.18 -13.18 0.95
CA GLY A 48 16.07 -12.61 -0.06
C GLY A 48 15.51 -11.36 -0.76
N ASP A 49 14.21 -11.10 -0.63
CA ASP A 49 13.50 -10.02 -1.34
C ASP A 49 12.97 -8.93 -0.38
N MET A 50 13.13 -9.12 0.93
CA MET A 50 12.75 -8.11 1.92
C MET A 50 13.71 -6.91 1.93
N GLY A 51 13.14 -5.72 2.09
CA GLY A 51 13.92 -4.49 2.25
C GLY A 51 14.75 -4.46 3.54
N PHE A 52 15.87 -3.74 3.51
CA PHE A 52 16.91 -3.71 4.56
C PHE A 52 16.43 -3.47 6.01
N GLY A 53 15.32 -2.75 6.22
CA GLY A 53 14.79 -2.45 7.55
C GLY A 53 13.57 -3.26 7.98
N ALA A 54 13.02 -4.09 7.08
CA ALA A 54 11.76 -4.78 7.32
C ALA A 54 11.98 -6.11 8.05
N ALA A 55 11.16 -6.37 9.06
CA ALA A 55 11.08 -7.68 9.72
C ALA A 55 10.08 -8.62 9.02
N LYS A 56 9.07 -8.04 8.35
CA LYS A 56 8.07 -8.75 7.54
C LYS A 56 7.43 -7.76 6.56
N THR A 57 7.26 -8.19 5.31
CA THR A 57 6.68 -7.37 4.23
C THR A 57 5.64 -8.16 3.45
N TYR A 58 4.49 -7.53 3.21
CA TYR A 58 3.54 -7.97 2.18
C TYR A 58 3.58 -7.02 1.01
N ASP A 59 3.63 -7.58 -0.20
CA ASP A 59 3.39 -6.83 -1.41
C ASP A 59 1.99 -7.12 -1.94
N LEU A 60 1.33 -6.07 -2.42
CA LEU A 60 0.13 -6.20 -3.24
C LEU A 60 0.54 -6.04 -4.68
N GLU A 61 0.16 -7.00 -5.51
CA GLU A 61 0.45 -6.97 -6.92
C GLU A 61 -0.86 -6.94 -7.72
N VAL A 62 -1.03 -5.95 -8.58
CA VAL A 62 -2.22 -5.73 -9.40
C VAL A 62 -2.06 -6.40 -10.76
N TRP A 63 -3.15 -6.94 -11.31
CA TRP A 63 -3.18 -7.52 -12.64
C TRP A 63 -3.03 -6.45 -13.72
N LEU A 64 -2.09 -6.66 -14.66
CA LEU A 64 -1.91 -5.83 -15.84
C LEU A 64 -2.17 -6.65 -17.12
N PRO A 65 -3.34 -6.50 -17.77
CA PRO A 65 -3.73 -7.24 -18.96
C PRO A 65 -2.68 -7.22 -20.08
N ALA A 66 -2.08 -6.07 -20.38
CA ALA A 66 -1.12 -5.96 -21.48
C ALA A 66 0.18 -6.74 -21.21
N GLN A 67 0.51 -6.96 -19.94
CA GLN A 67 1.69 -7.70 -19.51
C GLN A 67 1.38 -9.15 -19.13
N ASN A 68 0.10 -9.55 -19.11
CA ASN A 68 -0.37 -10.87 -18.73
C ASN A 68 0.24 -11.37 -17.40
N THR A 69 0.36 -10.48 -16.41
CA THR A 69 0.97 -10.79 -15.11
C THR A 69 0.54 -9.82 -14.02
N TYR A 70 0.86 -10.16 -12.77
CA TYR A 70 0.71 -9.28 -11.62
C TYR A 70 1.97 -8.42 -11.45
N ARG A 71 1.80 -7.13 -11.14
CA ARG A 71 2.89 -6.20 -10.85
C ARG A 71 2.66 -5.50 -9.51
N GLU A 72 3.72 -5.35 -8.73
CA GLU A 72 3.71 -4.65 -7.44
C GLU A 72 3.05 -3.26 -7.58
N ILE A 73 2.11 -2.95 -6.69
CA ILE A 73 1.43 -1.64 -6.58
C ILE A 73 1.49 -1.06 -5.16
N SER A 74 1.78 -1.90 -4.17
CA SER A 74 2.02 -1.51 -2.78
C SER A 74 2.97 -2.49 -2.12
N SER A 75 3.77 -1.96 -1.19
CA SER A 75 4.57 -2.73 -0.26
C SER A 75 4.26 -2.24 1.16
N CYS A 76 3.92 -3.17 2.06
CA CYS A 76 3.46 -2.93 3.43
C CYS A 76 4.39 -3.68 4.40
N SER A 77 5.09 -2.96 5.26
CA SER A 77 6.18 -3.49 6.06
C SER A 77 6.08 -3.15 7.54
N ASN A 78 6.39 -4.14 8.38
CA ASN A 78 6.67 -3.93 9.80
C ASN A 78 8.19 -3.87 10.00
N MET A 79 8.67 -2.74 10.52
CA MET A 79 10.10 -2.48 10.73
C MET A 79 10.57 -2.85 12.15
N TRP A 80 9.69 -3.42 12.97
CA TRP A 80 9.93 -3.64 14.40
C TRP A 80 10.48 -2.34 15.04
N ASP A 81 11.57 -2.43 15.80
CA ASP A 81 12.23 -1.31 16.45
C ASP A 81 13.41 -0.75 15.64
N PHE A 82 13.62 -1.21 14.40
CA PHE A 82 14.80 -0.87 13.59
C PHE A 82 14.93 0.64 13.36
N GLN A 83 13.86 1.26 12.86
CA GLN A 83 13.82 2.70 12.63
C GLN A 83 13.73 3.47 13.96
N ALA A 84 12.93 2.99 14.91
CA ALA A 84 12.76 3.60 16.21
C ALA A 84 14.09 3.73 16.99
N ARG A 85 14.96 2.71 16.90
CA ARG A 85 16.30 2.72 17.49
C ARG A 85 17.19 3.80 16.89
N ARG A 86 17.10 4.01 15.57
CA ARG A 86 17.90 5.03 14.85
C ARG A 86 17.43 6.46 15.12
N MET A 87 16.12 6.65 15.27
CA MET A 87 15.52 7.96 15.55
C MET A 87 15.37 8.24 17.06
N SER A 88 15.71 7.27 17.92
CA SER A 88 15.44 7.31 19.37
C SER A 88 13.96 7.52 19.73
N ALA A 89 13.03 6.99 18.94
CA ALA A 89 11.59 7.08 19.18
C ALA A 89 11.14 6.08 20.26
N ARG A 90 10.47 6.58 21.31
CA ARG A 90 10.16 5.81 22.52
C ARG A 90 8.73 6.04 23.01
N CYS A 91 8.16 5.03 23.66
CA CYS A 91 6.90 5.11 24.38
C CYS A 91 7.08 4.71 25.86
N LYS A 92 6.06 5.02 26.66
CA LYS A 92 6.02 4.70 28.09
C LYS A 92 4.57 4.41 28.48
N ALA A 93 4.28 3.22 28.99
CA ALA A 93 2.95 2.94 29.50
C ALA A 93 2.72 3.66 30.84
N LYS A 94 1.45 3.90 31.17
CA LYS A 94 1.09 4.51 32.46
C LYS A 94 1.53 3.58 33.60
N GLY A 95 2.38 4.09 34.50
CA GLY A 95 2.91 3.33 35.64
C GLY A 95 4.32 2.77 35.42
N ASP A 96 4.83 2.74 34.18
CA ASP A 96 6.19 2.27 33.92
C ASP A 96 7.22 3.27 34.46
N LYS A 97 8.36 2.75 34.92
CA LYS A 97 9.51 3.60 35.30
C LYS A 97 10.44 3.88 34.12
N LYS A 98 10.54 2.94 33.17
CA LYS A 98 11.45 3.00 32.01
C LYS A 98 10.66 3.22 30.72
N THR A 99 11.31 3.84 29.73
CA THR A 99 10.80 3.92 28.37
C THR A 99 11.23 2.71 27.56
N ARG A 100 10.46 2.37 26.52
CA ARG A 100 10.79 1.34 25.53
C ARG A 100 10.64 1.89 24.12
N LEU A 101 11.24 1.23 23.13
CA LEU A 101 11.12 1.65 21.73
C LEU A 101 9.71 1.38 21.22
N VAL A 102 9.21 2.26 20.37
CA VAL A 102 8.00 2.01 19.57
C VAL A 102 8.33 1.06 18.42
N HIS A 103 7.31 0.44 17.83
CA HIS A 103 7.46 -0.16 16.51
C HIS A 103 6.90 0.76 15.44
N THR A 104 7.49 0.69 14.25
CA THR A 104 7.13 1.53 13.11
C THR A 104 6.72 0.66 11.93
N LEU A 105 5.66 1.07 11.25
CA LEU A 105 5.17 0.43 10.04
C LEU A 105 4.98 1.49 8.95
N ASN A 106 5.09 1.04 7.71
CA ASN A 106 4.73 1.84 6.56
C ASN A 106 4.13 0.97 5.47
N GLY A 107 3.31 1.58 4.62
CA GLY A 107 2.96 0.97 3.35
C GLY A 107 2.21 1.90 2.43
N SER A 108 2.19 1.51 1.14
CA SER A 108 1.61 2.36 0.10
C SER A 108 0.09 2.17 0.03
N GLY A 109 -0.68 3.25 -0.06
CA GLY A 109 -2.15 3.20 -0.17
C GLY A 109 -2.73 4.02 -1.32
N LEU A 110 -2.15 4.11 -2.52
CA LEU A 110 -1.17 3.25 -3.20
C LEU A 110 -0.12 4.13 -3.92
N ALA A 111 0.78 3.52 -4.70
CA ALA A 111 1.59 4.24 -5.69
C ALA A 111 0.69 4.73 -6.85
N VAL A 112 0.34 6.02 -6.86
CA VAL A 112 -0.70 6.59 -7.72
C VAL A 112 -0.44 6.35 -9.21
N GLY A 113 0.81 6.52 -9.65
CA GLY A 113 1.18 6.27 -11.05
C GLY A 113 0.98 4.82 -11.50
N ARG A 114 1.23 3.84 -10.62
CA ARG A 114 0.98 2.42 -10.92
C ARG A 114 -0.51 2.10 -10.90
N THR A 115 -1.26 2.70 -9.98
CA THR A 115 -2.73 2.61 -9.95
C THR A 115 -3.36 3.16 -11.21
N LEU A 116 -2.86 4.28 -11.74
CA LEU A 116 -3.33 4.84 -13.01
C LEU A 116 -3.16 3.85 -14.16
N VAL A 117 -1.99 3.24 -14.31
CA VAL A 117 -1.74 2.20 -15.33
C VAL A 117 -2.73 1.04 -15.17
N ALA A 118 -2.92 0.56 -13.95
CA ALA A 118 -3.86 -0.52 -13.69
C ALA A 118 -5.31 -0.16 -14.05
N VAL A 119 -5.76 1.07 -13.74
CA VAL A 119 -7.10 1.54 -14.13
C VAL A 119 -7.21 1.63 -15.66
N LEU A 120 -6.25 2.26 -16.33
CA LEU A 120 -6.26 2.40 -17.79
C LEU A 120 -6.32 1.03 -18.49
N GLU A 121 -5.52 0.06 -18.07
CA GLU A 121 -5.51 -1.26 -18.73
C GLU A 121 -6.74 -2.11 -18.40
N ASN A 122 -7.25 -2.09 -17.16
CA ASN A 122 -8.37 -2.95 -16.75
C ASN A 122 -9.75 -2.37 -17.11
N TYR A 123 -9.85 -1.06 -17.35
CA TYR A 123 -11.10 -0.37 -17.68
C TYR A 123 -11.18 0.11 -19.14
N GLN A 124 -10.29 -0.38 -20.01
CA GLN A 124 -10.33 -0.04 -21.44
C GLN A 124 -11.56 -0.63 -22.13
N ASN A 125 -12.11 0.13 -23.07
CA ASN A 125 -13.18 -0.30 -23.97
C ASN A 125 -12.60 -0.57 -25.37
N ALA A 126 -13.34 -1.30 -26.21
CA ALA A 126 -12.89 -1.67 -27.55
C ALA A 126 -12.65 -0.48 -28.49
N ASP A 127 -13.27 0.67 -28.22
CA ASP A 127 -13.11 1.92 -28.98
C ASP A 127 -11.94 2.79 -28.47
N GLY A 128 -11.19 2.32 -27.47
CA GLY A 128 -10.07 3.05 -26.86
C GLY A 128 -10.47 4.01 -25.75
N SER A 129 -11.76 4.18 -25.47
CA SER A 129 -12.22 4.93 -24.29
C SER A 129 -11.95 4.16 -23.00
N ILE A 130 -11.88 4.87 -21.87
CA ILE A 130 -11.67 4.28 -20.55
C ILE A 130 -12.90 4.51 -19.67
N THR A 131 -13.50 3.44 -19.17
CA THR A 131 -14.58 3.53 -18.19
C THR A 131 -14.03 4.01 -16.85
N VAL A 132 -14.58 5.07 -16.28
CA VAL A 132 -14.14 5.58 -14.96
C VAL A 132 -14.72 4.66 -13.87
N PRO A 133 -13.88 4.08 -12.98
CA PRO A 133 -14.36 3.31 -11.82
C PRO A 133 -15.38 4.11 -11.02
N GLU A 134 -16.49 3.48 -10.63
CA GLU A 134 -17.64 4.16 -9.99
C GLU A 134 -17.22 4.99 -8.77
N VAL A 135 -16.31 4.45 -7.95
CA VAL A 135 -15.79 5.11 -6.74
C VAL A 135 -14.99 6.38 -7.03
N LEU A 136 -14.50 6.58 -8.26
CA LEU A 136 -13.76 7.76 -8.68
C LEU A 136 -14.66 8.84 -9.29
N ARG A 137 -15.86 8.49 -9.79
CA ARG A 137 -16.76 9.44 -10.47
C ARG A 137 -17.07 10.70 -9.63
N PRO A 138 -17.33 10.60 -8.31
CA PRO A 138 -17.54 11.81 -7.48
C PRO A 138 -16.32 12.74 -7.43
N TYR A 139 -15.10 12.19 -7.55
CA TYR A 139 -13.86 12.97 -7.59
C TYR A 139 -13.56 13.54 -8.98
N MET A 140 -14.28 13.07 -10.01
CA MET A 140 -14.16 13.51 -11.40
C MET A 140 -15.40 14.28 -11.88
N GLY A 141 -16.19 14.87 -10.98
CA GLY A 141 -17.36 15.67 -11.33
C GLY A 141 -18.49 14.87 -12.01
N GLY A 142 -18.58 13.57 -11.72
CA GLY A 142 -19.56 12.66 -12.32
C GLY A 142 -19.16 12.09 -13.68
N LEU A 143 -17.93 12.33 -14.15
CA LEU A 143 -17.44 11.78 -15.41
C LEU A 143 -17.45 10.25 -15.38
N GLU A 144 -18.11 9.63 -16.36
CA GLU A 144 -18.27 8.16 -16.43
C GLU A 144 -17.27 7.50 -17.38
N VAL A 145 -16.81 8.23 -18.39
CA VAL A 145 -15.92 7.73 -19.45
C VAL A 145 -14.91 8.81 -19.82
N ILE A 146 -13.65 8.42 -19.98
CA ILE A 146 -12.59 9.24 -20.59
C ILE A 146 -12.52 8.84 -22.07
N THR A 147 -12.78 9.80 -22.96
CA THR A 147 -12.71 9.60 -24.41
C THR A 147 -11.26 9.56 -24.90
N ALA A 148 -11.02 8.82 -26.00
CA ALA A 148 -9.73 8.75 -26.69
C ALA A 148 -9.35 10.07 -27.37
#